data_AF-A0AA88XHB1-F1
#
_entry.id   AF-A0AA88XHB1-F1
#
_cell.length_a   1.000
_cell.length_b   1.000
_cell.length_c   1.000
_cell.angle_alpha   90.00
_cell.angle_beta   90.00
_cell.angle_gamma   90.00
#
_symmetry.space_group_name_H-M   'P 1'
#
loop_
_entity.id
_entity.type
_entity.pdbx_description
1 polymer ?
#
loop_
_entity_poly.entity_id
_entity_poly.type
_entity_poly.pdbx_seq_one_letter_code
_entity_poly.pdbx_strand_id
1 'polypeptide(L)'
;MLPFQSTCKYELQRYFQNKGGETWMRALAAGNEWGSGFNELGHTHAVIQTKTEMTFKEFRLKWKGPNIGDIQRCQNVKDSVRYVTKEDPRSLCFHFDKDWTSLLVKAYIYAQKSSKLVPTSYPYCSLPPFQQRQFRDMWTQFRAEEQDARQCWANEELELRPWQRQVRRQILQQDDRTVGTVDT
;
A
#
# COMPACT_ATOMS: atom_id res chain seq x y z
N MET A 1 4.72 -1.50 12.46
CA MET A 1 4.07 -2.30 11.41
C MET A 1 2.78 -2.83 12.01
N LEU A 2 1.60 -2.45 11.49
CA LEU A 2 0.33 -2.88 12.09
C LEU A 2 0.15 -4.40 11.95
N PRO A 3 -0.21 -5.11 13.03
CA PRO A 3 -0.38 -6.57 13.01
C PRO A 3 -1.78 -7.05 12.58
N PHE A 4 -2.65 -6.20 12.04
CA PHE A 4 -3.99 -6.62 11.65
C PHE A 4 -4.28 -6.38 10.18
N GLN A 5 -4.73 -7.48 9.54
CA GLN A 5 -5.09 -7.65 8.14
C GLN A 5 -3.88 -7.78 7.21
N SER A 6 -3.78 -8.91 6.50
CA SER A 6 -3.22 -8.93 5.16
C SER A 6 -3.81 -7.72 4.44
N THR A 7 -3.02 -6.66 4.24
CA THR A 7 -3.61 -5.36 3.87
C THR A 7 -4.43 -5.58 2.60
N CYS A 8 -5.73 -5.33 2.63
CA CYS A 8 -6.69 -5.70 1.59
C CYS A 8 -6.20 -5.32 0.18
N LYS A 9 -5.42 -4.24 0.05
CA LYS A 9 -4.67 -3.90 -1.18
C LYS A 9 -3.79 -5.04 -1.76
N TYR A 10 -3.07 -5.82 -0.97
CA TYR A 10 -2.27 -6.96 -1.47
C TYR A 10 -3.15 -8.14 -1.91
N GLU A 11 -4.32 -8.31 -1.32
CA GLU A 11 -5.31 -9.26 -1.83
C GLU A 11 -5.89 -8.78 -3.16
N LEU A 12 -6.13 -7.47 -3.30
CA LEU A 12 -6.48 -6.85 -4.57
C LEU A 12 -5.39 -7.04 -5.63
N GLN A 13 -4.11 -6.89 -5.26
CA GLN A 13 -3.00 -7.16 -6.16
C GLN A 13 -3.00 -8.62 -6.64
N ARG A 14 -3.14 -9.58 -5.72
CA ARG A 14 -3.20 -11.01 -6.07
C ARG A 14 -4.41 -11.31 -6.94
N TYR A 15 -5.55 -10.69 -6.67
CA TYR A 15 -6.75 -10.83 -7.49
C TYR A 15 -6.53 -10.27 -8.91
N PHE A 16 -5.96 -9.07 -9.00
CA PHE A 16 -5.61 -8.42 -10.25
C PHE A 16 -4.72 -9.35 -11.08
N GLN A 17 -3.58 -9.78 -10.53
CA GLN A 17 -2.55 -10.55 -11.23
C GLN A 17 -2.92 -12.01 -11.52
N ASN A 18 -3.55 -12.73 -10.59
CA ASN A 18 -3.61 -14.21 -10.64
C ASN A 18 -5.02 -14.79 -10.80
N LYS A 19 -6.09 -14.08 -10.42
CA LYS A 19 -7.45 -14.64 -10.35
C LYS A 19 -8.40 -14.07 -11.41
N GLY A 20 -7.83 -13.64 -12.54
CA GLY A 20 -8.58 -13.15 -13.69
C GLY A 20 -8.95 -11.66 -13.64
N GLY A 21 -8.45 -10.89 -12.67
CA GLY A 21 -8.62 -9.43 -12.68
C GLY A 21 -8.05 -8.80 -13.97
N GLU A 22 -6.89 -9.24 -14.44
CA GLU A 22 -6.29 -8.76 -15.70
C GLU A 22 -7.17 -9.03 -16.94
N THR A 23 -8.15 -9.93 -16.87
CA THR A 23 -8.99 -10.23 -18.04
C THR A 23 -9.93 -9.07 -18.38
N TRP A 24 -10.47 -8.38 -17.37
CA TRP A 24 -11.47 -7.32 -17.52
C TRP A 24 -11.07 -5.97 -16.90
N MET A 25 -10.05 -5.93 -16.05
CA MET A 25 -9.43 -4.69 -15.55
C MET A 25 -8.24 -4.30 -16.41
N ARG A 26 -8.01 -2.99 -16.51
CA ARG A 26 -6.89 -2.37 -17.22
C ARG A 26 -5.85 -1.78 -16.28
N ALA A 27 -6.28 -1.13 -15.19
CA ALA A 27 -5.40 -0.46 -14.24
C ALA A 27 -6.00 -0.50 -12.83
N LEU A 28 -5.13 -0.42 -11.82
CA LEU A 28 -5.49 -0.49 -10.41
C LEU A 28 -4.60 0.47 -9.61
N ALA A 29 -5.20 1.34 -8.81
CA ALA A 29 -4.54 1.98 -7.68
C ALA A 29 -5.26 1.59 -6.40
N ALA A 30 -4.54 1.23 -5.34
CA ALA A 30 -5.13 0.89 -4.05
C ALA A 30 -4.26 1.36 -2.89
N GLY A 31 -4.89 1.90 -1.86
CA GLY A 31 -4.20 2.46 -0.70
C GLY A 31 -5.05 2.29 0.56
N ASN A 32 -4.37 2.09 1.68
CA ASN A 32 -5.00 2.05 2.99
C ASN A 32 -5.21 3.47 3.52
N GLU A 33 -6.33 3.69 4.17
CA GLU A 33 -6.67 4.93 4.86
C GLU A 33 -7.01 4.61 6.32
N TRP A 34 -6.66 5.53 7.21
CA TRP A 34 -7.05 5.43 8.61
C TRP A 34 -8.44 6.04 8.78
N GLY A 35 -9.36 5.29 9.39
CA GLY A 35 -10.67 5.83 9.76
C GLY A 35 -10.52 6.90 10.83
N SER A 36 -11.09 8.09 10.62
CA SER A 36 -10.98 9.23 11.54
C SER A 36 -12.07 9.26 12.64
N GLY A 37 -12.58 8.10 13.06
CA GLY A 37 -13.71 7.97 13.99
C GLY A 37 -13.36 7.25 15.30
N PHE A 38 -14.24 7.33 16.30
CA PHE A 38 -14.10 6.66 17.60
C PHE A 38 -13.85 5.15 17.50
N ASN A 39 -14.33 4.52 16.44
CA ASN A 39 -13.97 3.16 16.05
C ASN A 39 -13.06 3.26 14.83
N GLU A 40 -11.74 3.36 15.05
CA GLU A 40 -10.69 3.45 14.03
C GLU A 40 -10.59 2.16 13.18
N LEU A 41 -11.64 1.85 12.42
CA LEU A 41 -11.61 0.76 11.47
C LEU A 41 -10.90 1.27 10.22
N GLY A 42 -9.65 0.83 10.04
CA GLY A 42 -8.91 1.07 8.80
C GLY A 42 -9.64 0.46 7.60
N HIS A 43 -9.60 1.16 6.48
CA HIS A 43 -10.22 0.71 5.23
C HIS A 43 -9.27 0.89 4.05
N THR A 44 -9.56 0.18 2.96
CA THR A 44 -8.81 0.30 1.71
C THR A 44 -9.69 0.96 0.66
N HIS A 45 -9.14 1.98 0.01
CA HIS A 45 -9.73 2.53 -1.20
C HIS A 45 -9.02 1.97 -2.43
N ALA A 46 -9.77 1.83 -3.52
CA ALA A 46 -9.22 1.42 -4.80
C ALA A 46 -9.85 2.19 -5.96
N VAL A 47 -9.02 2.59 -6.91
CA VAL A 47 -9.44 3.06 -8.24
C VAL A 47 -9.14 1.94 -9.23
N ILE A 48 -10.18 1.47 -9.92
CA ILE A 48 -10.06 0.43 -10.92
C ILE A 48 -10.53 0.99 -12.25
N GLN A 49 -9.67 0.87 -13.26
CA GLN A 49 -10.07 1.13 -14.64
C GLN A 49 -10.43 -0.21 -15.29
N THR A 50 -11.63 -0.30 -15.87
CA THR A 50 -12.07 -1.48 -16.62
C THR A 50 -11.65 -1.39 -18.09
N LYS A 51 -11.56 -2.54 -18.78
CA LYS A 51 -11.25 -2.58 -20.22
C LYS A 51 -12.42 -2.12 -21.09
N THR A 52 -13.64 -2.37 -20.64
CA THR A 52 -14.89 -1.97 -21.29
C THR A 52 -15.73 -1.19 -20.30
N GLU A 53 -16.60 -0.32 -20.80
CA GLU A 53 -17.65 0.29 -19.99
C GLU A 53 -18.55 -0.81 -19.42
N MET A 54 -18.97 -0.65 -18.16
CA MET A 54 -19.87 -1.58 -17.48
C MET A 54 -20.65 -0.88 -16.37
N THR A 55 -21.85 -1.39 -16.11
CA THR A 55 -22.70 -1.00 -14.98
C THR A 55 -22.14 -1.54 -13.66
N PHE A 56 -22.56 -0.96 -12.52
CA PHE A 56 -22.18 -1.49 -11.20
C PHE A 56 -22.67 -2.92 -10.96
N LYS A 57 -23.80 -3.30 -11.56
CA LYS A 57 -24.31 -4.68 -11.47
C LYS A 57 -23.38 -5.65 -12.16
N GLU A 58 -22.95 -5.34 -13.38
CA GLU A 58 -21.99 -6.16 -14.14
C GLU A 58 -20.63 -6.22 -13.45
N PHE A 59 -20.16 -5.09 -12.91
CA PHE A 59 -18.94 -5.04 -12.11
C PHE A 59 -19.03 -6.00 -10.91
N ARG A 60 -20.12 -5.93 -10.12
CA ARG A 60 -20.30 -6.82 -8.96
C ARG A 60 -20.38 -8.31 -9.34
N LEU A 61 -20.93 -8.64 -10.51
CA LEU A 61 -20.96 -10.03 -11.00
C LEU A 61 -19.56 -10.55 -11.35
N LYS A 62 -18.74 -9.70 -11.99
CA LYS A 62 -17.34 -10.02 -12.36
C LYS A 62 -16.39 -10.00 -11.18
N TRP A 63 -16.66 -9.18 -10.18
CA TRP A 63 -15.84 -9.05 -8.98
C TRP A 63 -15.82 -10.34 -8.16
N LYS A 64 -14.63 -10.89 -7.95
CA LYS A 64 -14.36 -12.04 -7.06
C LYS A 64 -13.27 -11.72 -6.01
N GLY A 65 -12.98 -10.43 -5.83
CA GLY A 65 -12.02 -9.93 -4.87
C GLY A 65 -12.61 -9.77 -3.45
N PRO A 66 -11.92 -9.04 -2.57
CA PRO A 66 -12.39 -8.72 -1.22
C PRO A 66 -13.77 -8.03 -1.20
N ASN A 67 -14.46 -8.11 -0.06
CA ASN A 67 -15.77 -7.47 0.09
C ASN A 67 -15.70 -5.95 -0.15
N ILE A 68 -16.65 -5.43 -0.91
CA ILE A 68 -16.73 -4.01 -1.25
C ILE A 68 -17.79 -3.34 -0.38
N GLY A 69 -17.38 -2.34 0.41
CA GLY A 69 -18.29 -1.51 1.19
C GLY A 69 -19.11 -0.58 0.29
N ASP A 70 -18.43 0.21 -0.54
CA ASP A 70 -19.05 1.19 -1.44
C ASP A 70 -18.44 1.13 -2.85
N ILE A 71 -19.27 1.42 -3.88
CA ILE A 71 -18.86 1.46 -5.29
C ILE A 71 -19.41 2.73 -5.91
N GLN A 72 -18.51 3.54 -6.48
CA GLN A 72 -18.87 4.78 -7.14
C GLN A 72 -18.19 4.89 -8.51
N ARG A 73 -18.78 5.69 -9.39
CA ARG A 73 -18.17 6.02 -10.69
C ARG A 73 -17.05 7.02 -10.45
N CYS A 74 -15.88 6.74 -11.00
CA CYS A 74 -14.76 7.69 -10.99
C CYS A 74 -15.05 8.85 -11.95
N GLN A 75 -15.15 10.07 -11.42
CA GLN A 75 -15.37 11.29 -12.21
C GLN A 75 -14.06 11.86 -12.79
N ASN A 76 -12.98 11.80 -12.00
CA ASN A 76 -11.65 12.24 -12.41
C ASN A 76 -10.60 11.23 -11.93
N VAL A 77 -10.03 10.48 -12.88
CA VAL A 77 -9.07 9.40 -12.59
C VAL A 77 -7.84 9.91 -11.87
N LYS A 78 -7.30 11.07 -12.27
CA LYS A 78 -6.09 11.63 -11.66
C LYS A 78 -6.32 11.99 -10.20
N ASP A 79 -7.43 12.65 -9.90
CA ASP A 79 -7.75 13.07 -8.54
C ASP A 79 -8.13 11.87 -7.67
N SER A 80 -8.84 10.88 -8.22
CA SER A 80 -9.14 9.63 -7.49
C SER A 80 -7.88 8.83 -7.18
N VAL A 81 -6.96 8.66 -8.14
CA VAL A 81 -5.68 7.96 -7.88
C VAL A 81 -4.86 8.72 -6.83
N ARG A 82 -4.80 10.05 -6.92
CA ARG A 82 -4.12 10.88 -5.92
C ARG A 82 -4.74 10.73 -4.53
N TYR A 83 -6.07 10.74 -4.46
CA TYR A 83 -6.82 10.57 -3.22
C TYR A 83 -6.51 9.22 -2.58
N VAL A 84 -6.60 8.13 -3.33
CA VAL A 84 -6.32 6.77 -2.82
C VAL A 84 -4.89 6.62 -2.31
N THR A 85 -3.95 7.34 -2.91
CA THR A 85 -2.53 7.24 -2.55
C THR A 85 -2.09 8.27 -1.51
N LYS A 86 -2.99 9.11 -0.96
CA LYS A 86 -2.64 10.26 -0.11
C LYS A 86 -2.02 9.89 1.24
N GLU A 87 -2.47 8.79 1.83
CA GLU A 87 -2.11 8.38 3.21
C GLU A 87 -1.26 7.11 3.27
N ASP A 88 -1.12 6.40 2.14
CA ASP A 88 -0.40 5.15 2.07
C ASP A 88 0.88 5.30 1.24
N PRO A 89 2.06 5.47 1.86
CA PRO A 89 3.32 5.60 1.12
C PRO A 89 3.64 4.35 0.31
N ARG A 90 3.09 3.18 0.70
CA ARG A 90 3.25 1.89 0.01
C ARG A 90 2.01 1.51 -0.79
N SER A 91 1.24 2.49 -1.26
CA SER A 91 0.10 2.26 -2.13
C SER A 91 0.49 1.45 -3.38
N LEU A 92 -0.47 0.67 -3.89
CA LEU A 92 -0.35 -0.03 -5.16
C LEU A 92 -0.79 0.89 -6.28
N CYS A 93 -0.07 0.89 -7.39
CA CYS A 93 -0.39 1.69 -8.56
C CYS A 93 0.13 0.95 -9.81
N PHE A 94 -0.74 0.17 -10.45
CA PHE A 94 -0.48 -0.60 -11.67
C PHE A 94 -1.12 0.07 -12.88
N HIS A 95 -0.34 0.19 -13.95
CA HIS A 95 -0.74 0.77 -15.25
C HIS A 95 -1.27 2.21 -15.21
N PHE A 96 -1.29 2.85 -14.05
CA PHE A 96 -1.45 4.29 -13.90
C PHE A 96 -0.08 4.97 -13.85
N ASP A 97 -0.04 6.21 -14.32
CA ASP A 97 1.14 7.05 -14.19
C ASP A 97 1.39 7.37 -12.71
N LYS A 98 2.64 7.19 -12.26
CA LYS A 98 3.04 7.53 -10.89
C LYS A 98 2.90 9.02 -10.61
N ASP A 99 2.82 9.86 -11.63
CA ASP A 99 2.62 11.29 -11.50
C ASP A 99 1.23 11.64 -10.97
N TRP A 100 0.28 10.72 -11.12
CA TRP A 100 -1.07 10.83 -10.58
C TRP A 100 -1.14 10.51 -9.09
N THR A 101 -0.07 9.95 -8.51
CA THR A 101 0.00 9.65 -7.07
C THR A 101 0.21 10.89 -6.22
N SER A 102 -0.01 10.73 -4.91
CA SER A 102 0.22 11.75 -3.89
C SER A 102 1.68 12.13 -3.74
N LEU A 103 1.94 13.28 -3.10
CA LEU A 103 3.29 13.72 -2.75
C LEU A 103 4.01 12.70 -1.86
N LEU A 104 3.27 12.07 -0.94
CA LEU A 104 3.77 11.07 0.00
C LEU A 104 4.36 9.86 -0.72
N VAL A 105 3.63 9.30 -1.69
CA VAL A 105 4.07 8.15 -2.49
C VAL A 105 5.24 8.53 -3.39
N LYS A 106 5.21 9.73 -3.99
CA LYS A 106 6.35 10.25 -4.76
C LYS A 106 7.62 10.33 -3.92
N ALA A 107 7.52 10.88 -2.71
CA ALA A 107 8.64 10.99 -1.77
C ALA A 107 9.16 9.62 -1.34
N TYR A 108 8.26 8.69 -1.02
CA TYR A 108 8.61 7.32 -0.66
C TYR A 108 9.37 6.61 -1.79
N ILE A 109 8.84 6.62 -3.01
CA ILE A 109 9.48 5.98 -4.17
C ILE A 109 10.86 6.59 -4.45
N TYR A 110 10.98 7.91 -4.33
CA TYR A 110 12.27 8.57 -4.51
C TYR A 110 13.26 8.19 -3.41
N ALA A 111 12.82 8.10 -2.15
CA ALA A 111 13.64 7.64 -1.04
C ALA A 111 14.18 6.22 -1.23
N GLN A 112 13.39 5.31 -1.81
CA GLN A 112 13.83 3.94 -2.12
C GLN A 112 14.88 3.89 -3.23
N LYS A 113 14.88 4.85 -4.16
CA LYS A 113 15.79 4.87 -5.33
C LYS A 113 17.07 5.66 -5.10
N SER A 114 17.00 6.71 -4.30
CA SER A 114 18.12 7.64 -4.11
C SER A 114 18.44 7.82 -2.64
N SER A 115 19.72 7.66 -2.32
CA SER A 115 20.28 7.93 -0.98
C SER A 115 20.47 9.42 -0.70
N LYS A 116 20.44 10.26 -1.74
CA LYS A 116 20.60 11.72 -1.64
C LYS A 116 19.47 12.45 -2.37
N LEU A 117 19.07 13.60 -1.84
CA LEU A 117 18.13 14.47 -2.52
C LEU A 117 18.87 15.31 -3.56
N VAL A 118 18.63 15.05 -4.85
CA VAL A 118 19.21 15.80 -5.97
C VAL A 118 18.18 16.83 -6.47
N PRO A 119 18.43 18.15 -6.34
CA PRO A 119 17.43 19.17 -6.65
C PRO A 119 16.92 19.16 -8.11
N THR A 120 17.75 18.71 -9.05
CA THR A 120 17.40 18.64 -10.47
C THR A 120 16.66 17.36 -10.86
N SER A 121 16.57 16.38 -9.94
CA SER A 121 15.99 15.09 -10.25
C SER A 121 14.46 15.08 -10.09
N TYR A 122 13.81 14.31 -10.96
CA TYR A 122 12.38 14.03 -10.87
C TYR A 122 12.07 13.11 -9.66
N PRO A 123 10.99 13.36 -8.89
CA PRO A 123 9.95 14.36 -9.08
C PRO A 123 10.24 15.73 -8.48
N TYR A 124 11.29 15.88 -7.67
CA TYR A 124 11.55 17.08 -6.88
C TYR A 124 11.55 18.38 -7.70
N CYS A 125 12.26 18.41 -8.83
CA CYS A 125 12.34 19.59 -9.70
C CYS A 125 11.01 20.00 -10.35
N SER A 126 10.05 19.08 -10.45
CA SER A 126 8.73 19.31 -11.06
C SER A 126 7.69 19.84 -10.05
N LEU A 127 8.00 19.79 -8.76
CA LEU A 127 7.08 20.17 -7.71
C LEU A 127 7.04 21.70 -7.53
N PRO A 128 5.86 22.28 -7.22
CA PRO A 128 5.77 23.65 -6.77
C PRO A 128 6.61 23.91 -5.51
N PRO A 129 7.16 25.12 -5.30
CA PRO A 129 8.03 25.42 -4.16
C PRO A 129 7.43 25.04 -2.79
N PHE A 130 6.13 25.24 -2.59
CA PHE A 130 5.46 24.87 -1.34
C PHE A 130 5.41 23.34 -1.09
N GLN A 131 5.36 22.54 -2.15
CA GLN A 131 5.41 21.07 -2.06
C GLN A 131 6.83 20.55 -1.95
N GLN A 132 7.83 21.26 -2.49
CA GLN A 132 9.23 20.85 -2.40
C GLN A 132 9.71 20.76 -0.94
N ARG A 133 9.25 21.66 -0.06
CA ARG A 133 9.55 21.59 1.37
C ARG A 133 8.97 20.31 1.99
N GLN A 134 7.67 20.09 1.82
CA GLN A 134 6.99 18.89 2.32
C GLN A 134 7.62 17.59 1.78
N PHE A 135 7.98 17.57 0.50
CA PHE A 135 8.66 16.44 -0.13
C PHE A 135 9.99 16.14 0.53
N ARG A 136 10.81 17.17 0.79
CA ARG A 136 12.11 17.03 1.44
C ARG A 136 11.96 16.45 2.85
N ASP A 137 10.97 16.93 3.59
CA ASP A 137 10.70 16.47 4.96
C ASP A 137 10.29 14.99 4.95
N MET A 138 9.34 14.60 4.09
CA MET A 138 8.93 13.20 3.90
C MET A 138 10.08 12.30 3.43
N TRP A 139 10.87 12.75 2.45
CA TRP A 139 12.03 11.99 1.95
C TRP A 139 13.04 11.74 3.06
N THR A 140 13.37 12.78 3.84
CA THR A 140 14.32 12.68 4.97
C THR A 140 13.83 11.66 6.00
N GLN A 141 12.53 11.72 6.35
CA GLN A 141 11.92 10.76 7.25
C GLN A 141 12.04 9.32 6.72
N PHE A 142 11.64 9.06 5.47
CA PHE A 142 11.71 7.72 4.90
C PHE A 142 13.15 7.17 4.81
N ARG A 143 14.14 8.04 4.56
CA ARG A 143 15.55 7.64 4.57
C ARG A 143 16.04 7.27 5.97
N ALA A 144 15.62 8.02 6.99
CA ALA A 144 15.93 7.69 8.38
C ALA A 144 15.31 6.36 8.79
N GLU A 145 14.02 6.14 8.49
CA GLU A 145 13.32 4.86 8.76
C GLU A 145 14.01 3.66 8.08
N GLU A 146 14.48 3.82 6.84
CA GLU A 146 15.21 2.77 6.13
C GLU A 146 16.59 2.50 6.76
N GLN A 147 17.29 3.56 7.18
CA GLN A 147 18.58 3.42 7.86
C GLN A 147 18.42 2.72 9.22
N ASP A 148 17.42 3.11 10.01
CA ASP A 148 17.10 2.49 11.30
C ASP A 148 16.73 1.02 11.11
N ALA A 149 15.94 0.68 10.09
CA ALA A 149 15.59 -0.70 9.78
C ALA A 149 16.83 -1.52 9.40
N ARG A 150 17.74 -0.97 8.58
CA ARG A 150 19.00 -1.62 8.22
C ARG A 150 19.91 -1.82 9.42
N GLN A 151 20.02 -0.83 10.31
CA GLN A 151 20.80 -0.94 11.55
C GLN A 151 20.21 -2.00 12.49
N CYS A 152 18.89 -2.03 12.64
CA CYS A 152 18.19 -3.07 13.40
C CYS A 152 18.49 -4.48 12.86
N TRP A 153 18.57 -4.66 11.55
CA TRP A 153 18.86 -5.96 10.93
C TRP A 153 20.34 -6.33 10.90
N ALA A 154 21.25 -5.34 10.88
CA ALA A 154 22.69 -5.58 10.90
C ALA A 154 23.20 -5.99 12.29
N ASN A 155 22.48 -5.63 13.35
CA ASN A 155 22.76 -6.09 14.70
C ASN A 155 22.18 -7.50 14.88
N GLU A 156 23.02 -8.53 14.74
CA GLU A 156 22.64 -9.96 14.88
C GLU A 156 22.04 -10.32 16.25
N GLU A 157 22.19 -9.45 17.25
CA GLU A 157 21.60 -9.60 18.58
C GLU A 157 20.69 -8.40 18.91
N LEU A 158 19.52 -8.33 18.28
CA LEU A 158 18.43 -7.53 18.83
C LEU A 158 18.01 -8.15 20.17
N GLU A 159 18.50 -7.59 21.28
CA GLU A 159 18.00 -7.91 22.61
C GLU A 159 16.51 -7.57 22.69
N LEU A 160 15.68 -8.59 22.51
CA LEU A 160 14.24 -8.45 22.64
C LEU A 160 13.89 -8.08 24.08
N ARG A 161 13.05 -7.07 24.26
CA ARG A 161 12.40 -6.77 25.56
C ARG A 161 11.58 -7.98 26.02
N PRO A 162 11.33 -8.17 27.32
CA PRO A 162 10.58 -9.33 27.82
C PRO A 162 9.23 -9.59 27.11
N TRP A 163 8.47 -8.54 26.83
CA TRP A 163 7.20 -8.65 26.09
C TRP A 163 7.41 -9.06 24.62
N GLN A 164 8.48 -8.61 23.96
CA GLN A 164 8.81 -9.00 22.58
C GLN A 164 9.22 -10.48 22.52
N ARG A 165 9.93 -10.98 23.55
CA ARG A 165 10.24 -12.41 23.69
C ARG A 165 8.99 -13.25 23.85
N GLN A 166 7.99 -12.75 24.59
CA GLN A 166 6.72 -13.42 24.78
C GLN A 166 5.91 -13.48 23.47
N VAL A 167 5.81 -12.37 22.74
CA VAL A 167 5.16 -12.31 21.42
C VAL A 167 5.87 -13.23 20.41
N ARG A 168 7.20 -13.20 20.36
CA ARG A 168 7.98 -14.09 19.48
C ARG A 168 7.73 -15.58 19.79
N ARG A 169 7.67 -15.96 21.07
CA ARG A 169 7.32 -17.34 21.47
C ARG A 169 5.92 -17.71 21.00
N GLN A 170 4.93 -16.83 21.14
CA GLN A 170 3.57 -17.09 20.70
C GLN A 170 3.46 -17.27 19.17
N ILE A 171 4.19 -16.46 18.39
CA ILE A 171 4.21 -16.58 16.93
C ILE A 171 4.85 -17.91 16.50
N LEU A 172 6.01 -18.27 17.06
CA LEU A 172 6.68 -19.54 16.71
C LEU A 172 5.83 -20.77 17.08
N GLN A 173 5.09 -20.72 18.20
CA GLN A 173 4.14 -21.76 18.58
C GLN A 173 2.92 -21.87 17.65
N GLN A 174 2.59 -20.81 16.90
CA GLN A 174 1.49 -20.83 15.94
C GLN A 174 1.89 -21.43 14.59
N ASP A 175 3.14 -21.24 14.15
CA ASP A 175 3.67 -21.85 12.93
C ASP A 175 3.83 -23.38 13.05
N ASP A 176 4.06 -23.89 14.27
CA ASP A 176 4.16 -25.33 14.55
C ASP A 176 2.81 -26.07 14.55
N ARG A 177 1.68 -25.38 14.28
CA ARG A 177 0.39 -26.05 14.04
C ARG A 177 0.35 -26.61 12.62
N THR A 178 0.90 -27.81 12.51
CA THR A 178 0.74 -28.80 11.45
C THR A 178 -0.59 -28.69 10.71
N VAL A 179 -0.52 -28.51 9.40
CA VAL A 179 -1.59 -28.89 8.47
C VAL A 179 -1.85 -30.37 8.69
N GLY A 180 -2.99 -30.71 9.30
CA GLY A 180 -3.38 -32.09 9.50
C GLY A 180 -3.50 -32.78 8.14
N THR A 181 -2.62 -33.74 7.88
CA THR A 181 -2.89 -34.78 6.88
C THR A 181 -4.14 -35.52 7.36
N VAL A 182 -5.22 -35.38 6.58
CA VAL A 182 -6.40 -36.21 6.73
C VAL A 182 -6.02 -37.56 6.14
N ASP A 183 -5.70 -38.52 7.01
CA ASP A 183 -5.59 -39.91 6.60
C ASP A 183 -7.00 -40.43 6.31
N THR A 184 -7.20 -40.84 5.05
CA THR A 184 -8.33 -41.63 4.55
C THR A 184 -8.31 -43.04 5.09
#